data_AF-A0A2C9KEZ7-F1
#
_entry.id   AF-A0A2C9KEZ7-F1
#
_cell.length_a   1.000
_cell.length_b   1.000
_cell.length_c   1.000
_cell.angle_alpha   90.00
_cell.angle_beta   90.00
_cell.angle_gamma   90.00
#
_symmetry.space_group_name_H-M   'P 1'
#
loop_
_entity.id
_entity.type
_entity.pdbx_description
1 polymer ?
#
loop_
_entity_poly.entity_id
_entity_poly.type
_entity_poly.pdbx_seq_one_letter_code
_entity_poly.pdbx_strand_id
1 'polypeptide(L)'
;MLQSIQFNSRIRVKTYTDELTPIESACSVYPGANWYEREIWDMFGVFFANHPDLRRILTDYGFEGHPFRKDFPLSGYVEVRYDDEVKRVVVEPLELAQEFRKFEANTPWETFPSHRQLEGKYQKTTKPEEKK
;
A
#
# COMPACT_ATOMS: atom_id res chain seq x y z
N MET A 1 3.81 -0.84 16.01
CA MET A 1 3.21 -1.50 17.20
C MET A 1 3.71 -0.74 18.41
N LEU A 2 2.83 -0.32 19.31
CA LEU A 2 3.23 0.46 20.47
C LEU A 2 3.64 -0.48 21.60
N GLN A 3 4.74 -0.17 22.28
CA GLN A 3 5.26 -0.94 23.40
C GLN A 3 5.30 -0.05 24.64
N SER A 4 4.64 -0.50 25.71
CA SER A 4 4.88 0.04 27.05
C SER A 4 6.00 -0.75 27.71
N ILE A 5 7.10 -0.08 28.07
CA ILE A 5 8.23 -0.71 28.75
C ILE A 5 7.85 -1.06 30.20
N GLN A 6 7.12 -0.16 30.88
CA GLN A 6 6.74 -0.32 32.28
C GLN A 6 5.81 -1.51 32.52
N PHE A 7 4.84 -1.72 31.63
CA PHE A 7 3.86 -2.81 31.75
C PHE A 7 4.18 -4.02 30.87
N ASN A 8 5.35 -4.02 30.21
CA ASN A 8 5.78 -5.01 29.21
C ASN A 8 4.64 -5.47 28.28
N SER A 9 3.84 -4.51 27.81
CA SER A 9 2.60 -4.77 27.07
C SER A 9 2.64 -4.12 25.69
N ARG A 10 2.03 -4.79 24.70
CA ARG A 10 1.99 -4.36 23.30
C ARG A 10 0.58 -4.06 22.85
N ILE A 11 0.41 -2.93 22.16
CA ILE A 11 -0.87 -2.50 21.59
C ILE A 11 -0.72 -2.21 20.09
N ARG A 12 -1.76 -2.53 19.32
CA ARG A 12 -1.86 -2.20 17.89
C ARG A 12 -3.12 -1.40 17.64
N VAL A 13 -2.93 -0.15 17.23
CA VAL A 13 -4.00 0.72 16.74
C VAL A 13 -4.04 0.60 15.21
N LYS A 14 -5.23 0.46 14.65
CA LYS A 14 -5.46 0.41 13.20
C LYS A 14 -6.46 1.48 12.82
N THR A 15 -6.17 2.20 11.75
CA THR A 15 -7.07 3.18 11.11
C THR A 15 -7.26 2.78 9.65
N TYR A 16 -8.18 3.45 8.97
CA TYR A 16 -8.46 3.27 7.54
C TYR A 16 -8.45 4.63 6.85
N THR A 17 -8.19 4.62 5.56
CA THR A 17 -8.20 5.81 4.70
C THR A 17 -8.52 5.40 3.27
N ASP A 18 -9.00 6.36 2.51
CA ASP A 18 -9.08 6.29 1.06
C ASP A 18 -7.81 6.90 0.44
N GLU A 19 -7.71 6.87 -0.89
CA GLU A 19 -6.54 7.36 -1.62
C GLU A 19 -6.40 8.89 -1.59
N LEU A 20 -7.53 9.60 -1.49
CA LEU A 20 -7.58 11.06 -1.56
C LEU A 20 -7.69 11.71 -0.18
N THR A 21 -8.19 10.97 0.81
CA THR A 21 -8.42 11.51 2.15
C THR A 21 -7.10 11.56 2.91
N PRO A 22 -6.62 12.75 3.33
CA PRO A 22 -5.39 12.84 4.10
C PRO A 22 -5.63 12.39 5.55
N ILE A 23 -4.62 11.74 6.14
CA ILE A 23 -4.60 11.40 7.58
C ILE A 23 -3.69 12.38 8.31
N GLU A 24 -3.95 12.67 9.58
CA GLU A 24 -3.03 13.47 10.40
C GLU A 24 -1.73 12.71 10.73
N SER A 25 -0.59 13.38 10.56
CA SER A 25 0.72 12.86 10.94
C SER A 25 0.83 12.63 12.45
N ALA A 26 1.38 11.48 12.85
CA ALA A 26 1.72 11.13 14.23
C ALA A 26 3.13 11.59 14.63
N CYS A 27 3.86 12.31 13.76
CA CYS A 27 5.19 12.84 14.04
C CYS A 27 5.24 13.73 15.29
N SER A 28 4.14 14.42 15.61
CA SER A 28 4.02 15.26 16.81
C SER A 28 4.05 14.47 18.11
N VAL A 29 3.57 13.23 18.09
CA VAL A 29 3.52 12.32 19.25
C VAL A 29 4.77 11.44 19.30
N TYR A 30 5.15 10.90 18.15
CA TYR A 30 6.29 9.99 18.00
C TYR A 30 7.24 10.51 16.92
N PRO A 31 8.39 11.10 17.27
CA PRO A 31 9.35 11.60 16.28
C PRO A 31 9.88 10.52 15.33
N GLY A 32 9.93 9.26 15.79
CA GLY A 32 10.31 8.12 14.95
C GLY A 32 9.29 7.76 13.86
N ALA A 33 8.07 8.30 13.90
CA ALA A 33 7.05 8.05 12.87
C ALA A 33 7.37 8.71 11.53
N ASN A 34 8.27 9.71 11.49
CA ASN A 34 8.62 10.46 10.29
C ASN A 34 9.04 9.56 9.11
N TRP A 35 9.93 8.60 9.36
CA TRP A 35 10.40 7.70 8.31
C TRP A 35 9.32 6.73 7.84
N TYR A 36 8.50 6.23 8.77
CA TYR A 36 7.41 5.30 8.44
C TYR A 36 6.29 5.98 7.65
N GLU A 37 5.93 7.21 7.99
CA GLU A 37 4.92 7.98 7.25
C GLU A 37 5.40 8.29 5.83
N ARG A 38 6.69 8.60 5.66
CA ARG A 38 7.31 8.75 4.34
C ARG A 38 7.34 7.44 3.54
N GLU A 39 7.66 6.33 4.17
CA GLU A 39 7.63 4.99 3.56
C GLU A 39 6.21 4.64 3.09
N ILE A 40 5.21 4.89 3.92
CA ILE A 40 3.79 4.64 3.58
C ILE A 40 3.36 5.53 2.41
N TRP A 41 3.77 6.79 2.39
CA TRP A 41 3.53 7.67 1.26
C TRP A 41 4.15 7.15 -0.03
N ASP A 42 5.40 6.69 0.01
CA ASP A 42 6.10 6.16 -1.15
C ASP A 42 5.47 4.85 -1.69
N MET A 43 5.17 3.92 -0.78
CA MET A 43 4.70 2.57 -1.14
C MET A 43 3.20 2.49 -1.44
N PHE A 44 2.36 3.25 -0.74
CA PHE A 44 0.89 3.18 -0.85
C PHE A 44 0.24 4.46 -1.35
N GLY A 45 0.92 5.61 -1.26
CA GLY A 45 0.37 6.91 -1.66
C GLY A 45 -0.61 7.51 -0.66
N VAL A 46 -0.54 7.13 0.61
CA VAL A 46 -1.40 7.71 1.67
C VAL A 46 -0.79 9.03 2.14
N PHE A 47 -1.53 10.13 1.96
CA PHE A 47 -1.06 11.46 2.32
C PHE A 47 -1.20 11.74 3.82
N PHE A 48 -0.13 12.27 4.43
CA PHE A 48 -0.12 12.69 5.83
C PHE A 48 -0.11 14.22 5.95
N ALA A 49 -1.19 14.79 6.48
CA ALA A 49 -1.29 16.20 6.81
C ALA A 49 -0.40 16.57 8.00
N ASN A 50 0.17 17.78 7.97
CA ASN A 50 1.07 18.32 9.00
C ASN A 50 2.41 17.59 9.16
N HIS A 51 2.82 16.78 8.18
CA HIS A 51 4.15 16.16 8.17
C HIS A 51 5.24 17.20 7.80
N PRO A 52 6.40 17.23 8.49
CA PRO A 52 7.46 18.22 8.22
C PRO A 52 8.16 18.10 6.85
N ASP A 53 8.47 16.88 6.38
CA ASP A 53 9.07 16.62 5.06
C ASP A 53 8.51 15.33 4.45
N LEU A 54 7.41 15.42 3.69
CA LEU A 54 6.81 14.26 3.03
C LEU A 54 7.34 14.13 1.60
N ARG A 55 8.29 13.20 1.41
CA ARG A 55 8.86 12.85 0.12
C ARG A 55 9.25 11.37 0.07
N ARG A 56 9.45 10.87 -1.13
CA ARG A 56 9.88 9.49 -1.41
C ARG A 56 11.21 9.15 -0.74
N ILE A 57 11.43 7.86 -0.51
CA ILE A 57 12.62 7.39 0.23
C ILE A 57 13.16 6.05 -0.25
N LEU A 58 12.30 5.14 -0.72
CA LEU A 58 12.69 3.82 -1.20
C LEU A 58 12.70 3.74 -2.73
N THR A 59 11.76 4.41 -3.40
CA THR A 59 11.67 4.39 -4.86
C THR A 59 12.71 5.30 -5.51
N ASP A 60 12.98 5.04 -6.80
CA ASP A 60 13.83 5.91 -7.60
C ASP A 60 13.22 7.33 -7.71
N TYR A 61 14.08 8.32 -7.93
CA TYR A 61 13.71 9.74 -7.96
C TYR A 61 12.64 10.04 -9.00
N GLY A 62 12.71 9.40 -10.18
CA GLY A 62 11.77 9.57 -11.28
C GLY A 62 10.66 8.52 -11.36
N PHE A 63 10.48 7.71 -10.31
CA PHE A 63 9.50 6.61 -10.34
C PHE A 63 8.06 7.13 -10.52
N GLU A 64 7.17 6.37 -11.15
CA GLU A 64 5.76 6.74 -11.25
C GLU A 64 4.89 5.63 -10.68
N GLY A 65 3.99 5.99 -9.75
CA GLY A 65 3.12 5.05 -9.05
C GLY A 65 3.61 4.66 -7.65
N HIS A 66 2.84 3.76 -7.03
CA HIS A 66 3.02 3.30 -5.65
C HIS A 66 3.10 1.76 -5.61
N PRO A 67 4.29 1.17 -5.38
CA PRO A 67 4.55 -0.25 -5.65
C PRO A 67 3.69 -1.27 -4.89
N PHE A 68 3.25 -0.95 -3.67
CA PHE A 68 2.52 -1.89 -2.81
C PHE A 68 1.00 -1.77 -2.91
N ARG A 69 0.50 -0.95 -3.83
CA ARG A 69 -0.92 -1.00 -4.20
C ARG A 69 -1.21 -2.31 -4.96
N LYS A 70 -2.44 -2.80 -4.82
CA LYS A 70 -2.83 -4.13 -5.33
C LYS A 70 -3.01 -4.19 -6.85
N ASP A 71 -3.19 -3.04 -7.47
CA ASP A 71 -3.27 -2.81 -8.91
C ASP A 71 -1.88 -2.73 -9.58
N PHE A 72 -0.82 -2.43 -8.83
CA PHE A 72 0.53 -2.30 -9.37
C PHE A 72 1.12 -3.66 -9.78
N PRO A 73 1.67 -3.80 -11.01
CA PRO A 73 2.26 -5.05 -11.47
C PRO A 73 3.57 -5.36 -10.74
N LEU A 74 3.84 -6.64 -10.48
CA LEU A 74 5.05 -7.07 -9.74
C LEU A 74 6.35 -6.58 -10.40
N SER A 75 6.41 -6.61 -11.72
CA SER A 75 7.61 -6.22 -12.48
C SER A 75 7.73 -4.70 -12.70
N GLY A 76 6.70 -3.93 -12.37
CA GLY A 76 6.61 -2.51 -12.71
C GLY A 76 6.32 -2.25 -14.19
N TYR A 77 6.50 -1.00 -14.61
CA TYR A 77 6.23 -0.54 -15.98
C TYR A 77 7.48 -0.26 -16.81
N VAL A 78 8.62 -0.08 -16.14
CA VAL A 78 9.85 0.38 -16.77
C VAL A 78 11.03 -0.50 -16.39
N GLU A 79 11.96 -0.60 -17.32
CA GLU A 79 13.28 -1.19 -17.11
C GLU A 79 14.37 -0.19 -17.44
N VAL A 80 15.60 -0.53 -17.06
CA VAL A 80 16.74 0.37 -17.14
C VAL A 80 17.86 -0.33 -17.89
N ARG A 81 18.31 0.29 -18.99
CA ARG A 81 19.46 -0.18 -19.79
C ARG A 81 20.47 0.92 -20.03
N TYR A 82 21.74 0.53 -20.21
CA TYR A 82 22.76 1.46 -20.68
C TYR A 82 22.69 1.60 -22.20
N ASP A 83 22.67 2.83 -22.69
CA ASP A 83 22.72 3.14 -24.12
C ASP A 83 24.09 3.73 -24.46
N ASP A 84 24.83 3.09 -25.36
CA ASP A 84 26.17 3.53 -25.76
C ASP A 84 26.13 4.73 -26.71
N GLU A 85 25.05 4.92 -27.48
CA GLU A 85 24.92 6.07 -28.39
C GLU A 85 24.82 7.38 -27.60
N VAL A 86 24.02 7.36 -26.53
CA VAL A 86 23.79 8.51 -25.66
C VAL A 86 24.76 8.52 -24.47
N LYS A 87 25.52 7.45 -24.26
CA LYS A 87 26.44 7.23 -23.12
C LYS A 87 25.80 7.47 -21.76
N ARG A 88 24.54 7.06 -21.61
CA ARG A 88 23.78 7.23 -20.38
C ARG A 88 22.84 6.06 -20.14
N VAL A 89 22.37 5.97 -18.90
CA VAL A 89 21.31 5.05 -18.52
C VAL A 89 19.97 5.60 -19.02
N VAL A 90 19.22 4.79 -19.75
CA VAL A 90 17.91 5.11 -20.31
C VAL A 90 16.85 4.24 -19.64
N VAL A 91 15.67 4.83 -19.41
CA VAL A 91 14.50 4.16 -18.85
C VAL A 91 13.54 3.88 -20.01
N GLU A 92 13.17 2.62 -20.20
CA GLU A 92 12.30 2.16 -21.29
C GLU A 92 11.12 1.36 -20.76
N PRO A 93 10.03 1.20 -21.54
CA PRO A 93 8.97 0.27 -21.19
C PRO A 93 9.50 -1.15 -21.00
N LEU A 94 9.00 -1.84 -19.99
CA LEU A 94 9.46 -3.17 -19.60
C LEU A 94 9.23 -4.23 -20.71
N GLU A 95 10.28 -4.98 -21.07
CA GLU A 95 10.21 -6.13 -21.97
C GLU A 95 10.83 -7.38 -21.34
N LEU A 96 9.99 -8.29 -20.84
CA LEU A 96 10.49 -9.52 -20.20
C LEU A 96 10.73 -10.62 -21.23
N ALA A 97 11.96 -11.15 -21.28
CA ALA A 97 12.28 -12.34 -22.08
C ALA A 97 11.46 -13.58 -21.66
N GLN A 98 11.09 -13.66 -20.39
CA GLN A 98 10.17 -14.67 -19.86
C GLN A 98 9.13 -14.00 -18.96
N GLU A 99 7.85 -14.22 -19.25
CA GLU A 99 6.76 -13.71 -18.45
C GLU A 99 6.70 -14.35 -17.06
N PHE A 100 6.15 -13.59 -16.11
CA PHE A 100 5.90 -14.08 -14.76
C PHE A 100 4.83 -15.17 -14.75
N ARG A 101 5.19 -16.38 -14.30
CA ARG A 101 4.26 -17.51 -14.19
C ARG A 101 3.53 -17.49 -12.85
N LYS A 102 2.26 -17.11 -12.86
CA LYS A 102 1.38 -17.19 -11.70
C LYS A 102 0.91 -18.64 -11.48
N PHE A 103 1.29 -19.23 -10.35
CA PHE A 103 0.79 -20.55 -9.96
C PHE A 103 -0.35 -20.42 -8.96
N GLU A 104 -1.51 -21.01 -9.27
CA GLU A 104 -2.64 -21.08 -8.35
C GLU A 104 -2.49 -22.33 -7.48
N ALA A 105 -1.82 -22.18 -6.33
CA ALA A 105 -1.59 -23.27 -5.38
C ALA A 105 -2.74 -23.45 -4.36
N ASN A 106 -3.84 -22.73 -4.53
CA ASN A 106 -4.97 -22.77 -3.61
C ASN A 106 -5.70 -24.12 -3.71
N THR A 107 -5.94 -24.74 -2.56
CA THR A 107 -6.70 -25.99 -2.49
C THR A 107 -8.20 -25.71 -2.63
N PRO A 108 -8.96 -26.54 -3.36
CA PRO A 108 -10.41 -26.37 -3.48
C PRO A 108 -11.16 -26.72 -2.18
N TRP A 109 -10.49 -27.36 -1.23
CA TRP A 109 -11.06 -27.78 0.05
C TRP A 109 -10.89 -26.71 1.13
N GLU A 110 -11.93 -26.53 1.94
CA GLU A 110 -11.87 -25.65 3.11
C GLU A 110 -10.92 -26.23 4.16
N THR A 111 -9.90 -25.45 4.52
CA THR A 111 -8.86 -25.86 5.47
C THR A 111 -9.20 -25.51 6.92
N PHE A 112 -9.96 -24.45 7.15
CA PHE A 112 -10.24 -23.92 8.50
C PHE A 112 -11.74 -23.71 8.77
N PRO A 113 -12.48 -24.75 9.19
CA PRO A 113 -13.91 -24.65 9.49
C PRO A 113 -14.28 -23.62 10.58
N SER A 114 -13.34 -23.31 11.50
CA SER A 114 -13.54 -22.35 12.58
C SER A 114 -13.69 -20.90 12.11
N HIS A 115 -13.18 -20.58 10.93
CA HIS A 115 -13.23 -19.22 10.35
C HIS A 115 -14.19 -19.12 9.17
N ARG A 116 -15.10 -20.10 9.03
CA ARG A 116 -16.12 -20.09 7.98
C ARG A 116 -17.00 -18.85 8.15
N GLN A 117 -16.88 -17.94 7.19
CA GLN A 117 -17.76 -16.79 7.13
C GLN A 117 -19.14 -17.27 6.67
N LEU A 118 -20.16 -17.09 7.50
CA LEU A 118 -21.54 -17.35 7.12
C LEU A 118 -22.00 -16.18 6.25
N GLU A 119 -21.80 -16.25 4.94
CA GLU A 119 -22.34 -15.22 4.04
C GLU A 119 -23.88 -15.34 3.98
N GLY A 120 -24.57 -14.33 4.48
CA GLY A 120 -26.01 -14.13 4.28
C GLY A 120 -26.78 -13.65 5.51
N LYS A 121 -26.91 -12.31 5.65
CA LYS A 121 -28.08 -11.54 6.17
C LYS A 121 -27.64 -10.20 6.79
N TYR A 122 -27.26 -9.23 5.97
CA TYR A 122 -27.51 -7.80 6.25
C TYR A 122 -27.33 -6.95 4.98
N GLN A 123 -28.23 -7.11 4.01
CA GLN A 123 -28.54 -5.99 3.12
C GLN A 123 -29.25 -4.95 4.00
N LYS A 124 -28.57 -3.86 4.36
CA LYS A 124 -29.23 -2.68 4.91
C LYS A 124 -30.25 -2.24 3.86
N THR A 125 -31.54 -2.39 4.17
CA THR A 125 -32.61 -1.78 3.41
C THR A 125 -32.45 -0.27 3.52
N THR A 126 -31.85 0.36 2.51
CA THR A 126 -32.01 1.79 2.30
C THR A 126 -33.48 2.01 1.95
N LYS A 127 -34.19 2.72 2.82
CA LYS A 127 -35.59 3.13 2.60
C LYS A 127 -35.67 3.90 1.27
N PRO A 128 -36.67 3.65 0.41
CA PRO A 128 -36.91 4.52 -0.74
C PRO A 128 -37.43 5.88 -0.23
N GLU A 129 -36.74 6.96 -0.57
CA GLU A 129 -37.20 8.33 -0.36
C GLU A 129 -38.44 8.58 -1.23
N GLU A 130 -39.55 8.93 -0.59
CA GLU A 130 -40.75 9.45 -1.23
C GLU A 130 -40.41 10.77 -1.96
N LYS A 131 -40.51 10.77 -3.29
CA LYS A 131 -40.61 12.00 -4.07
C LYS A 131 -42.03 12.56 -3.92
N LYS A 132 -42.15 13.70 -3.25
CA LYS A 132 -43.21 14.68 -3.50
C LYS A 132 -42.80 15.60 -4.64
#